data_AF-F4N861-F1
#
_entry.id   AF-F4N861-F1
#
_cell.length_a   1.000
_cell.length_b   1.000
_cell.length_c   1.000
_cell.angle_alpha   90.00
_cell.angle_beta   90.00
_cell.angle_gamma   90.00
#
_symmetry.space_group_name_H-M   'P 1'
#
loop_
_entity.id
_entity.type
_entity.pdbx_description
1 polymer ?
#
loop_
_entity_poly.entity_id
_entity_poly.type
_entity_poly.pdbx_seq_one_letter_code
_entity_poly.pdbx_strand_id
1 'polypeptide(L)'
;MLEFDVKNQAWTGRSWQYVLEDNQNAIGDFNMIDAKHGLVIERDNGEGTADRACAAGAATDKCFSQIAKFKRVYKIAFSDENVGKPVEKVSYIDLLNIKDPQNLARKPLNNGVLTFPFFTIENVDVVDANHIIVGNDNNFPLSSSRQPNEADDNEFILLDVKELLSQ
;
A
#
# COMPACT_ATOMS: atom_id res chain seq x y z
N MET A 1 13.77 4.37 -9.53
CA MET A 1 13.45 5.70 -9.00
C MET A 1 14.47 6.68 -9.56
N LEU A 2 14.04 7.79 -10.14
CA LEU A 2 14.90 8.75 -10.85
C LEU A 2 14.80 10.12 -10.17
N GLU A 3 15.93 10.78 -9.94
CA GLU A 3 15.94 12.12 -9.34
C GLU A 3 15.71 13.21 -10.38
N PHE A 4 14.75 14.09 -10.09
CA PHE A 4 14.45 15.27 -10.89
C PHE A 4 14.70 16.55 -10.08
N ASP A 5 15.55 17.43 -10.60
CA ASP A 5 15.77 18.75 -10.02
C ASP A 5 14.66 19.69 -10.49
N VAL A 6 13.75 20.04 -9.58
CA VAL A 6 12.59 20.90 -9.87
C VAL A 6 13.01 22.34 -10.21
N LYS A 7 14.10 22.84 -9.62
CA LYS A 7 14.58 24.22 -9.86
C LYS A 7 15.19 24.35 -11.25
N ASN A 8 16.01 23.39 -11.63
CA ASN A 8 16.68 23.37 -12.95
C ASN A 8 15.84 22.67 -14.03
N GLN A 9 14.71 22.06 -13.65
CA GLN A 9 13.80 21.30 -14.52
C GLN A 9 14.50 20.21 -15.33
N ALA A 10 15.43 19.49 -14.69
CA ALA A 10 16.28 18.51 -15.37
C ALA A 10 16.46 17.24 -14.51
N TRP A 11 16.59 16.10 -15.18
CA TRP A 11 17.05 14.87 -14.55
C TRP A 11 18.50 15.02 -14.11
N THR A 12 18.82 14.68 -12.86
CA THR A 12 20.18 14.85 -12.33
C THR A 12 21.14 13.74 -12.79
N GLY A 13 20.58 12.65 -13.34
CA GLY A 13 21.30 11.41 -13.65
C GLY A 13 21.45 10.48 -12.44
N ARG A 14 21.08 10.92 -11.24
CA ARG A 14 21.01 10.04 -10.05
C ARG A 14 19.77 9.18 -10.11
N SER A 15 19.93 7.92 -9.71
CA SER A 15 18.86 6.93 -9.71
C SER A 15 19.08 5.88 -8.64
N TRP A 16 18.00 5.22 -8.25
CA TRP A 16 17.98 4.12 -7.30
C TRP A 16 17.06 3.01 -7.76
N GLN A 17 17.34 1.80 -7.32
CA GLN A 17 16.50 0.63 -7.56
C GLN A 17 15.55 0.42 -6.39
N TYR A 18 14.28 0.15 -6.67
CA TYR A 18 13.35 -0.37 -5.66
C TYR A 18 13.22 -1.87 -5.90
N VAL A 19 13.62 -2.68 -4.92
CA VAL A 19 13.55 -4.15 -5.02
C VAL A 19 12.23 -4.61 -4.39
N LEU A 20 11.36 -5.20 -5.20
CA LEU A 20 10.11 -5.80 -4.76
C LEU A 20 10.39 -7.00 -3.83
N GLU A 21 9.50 -7.26 -2.87
CA GLU A 21 9.56 -8.49 -2.05
C GLU A 21 9.29 -9.74 -2.90
N ASP A 22 8.43 -9.62 -3.92
CA ASP A 22 8.17 -10.65 -4.92
C ASP A 22 8.08 -9.98 -6.30
N ASN A 23 8.62 -10.61 -7.34
CA ASN A 23 8.62 -10.08 -8.70
C ASN A 23 7.20 -9.95 -9.31
N GLN A 24 6.18 -10.54 -8.68
CA GLN A 24 4.78 -10.42 -9.07
C GLN A 24 4.06 -9.26 -8.37
N ASN A 25 4.68 -8.64 -7.37
CA ASN A 25 4.13 -7.46 -6.71
C ASN A 25 4.19 -6.24 -7.65
N ALA A 26 3.37 -5.25 -7.33
CA ALA A 26 3.32 -3.97 -8.01
C ALA A 26 3.45 -2.82 -7.01
N ILE A 27 3.92 -1.68 -7.51
CA ILE A 27 3.92 -0.42 -6.76
C ILE A 27 2.58 0.27 -7.02
N GLY A 28 1.89 0.67 -5.95
CA GLY A 28 0.62 1.40 -6.02
C GLY A 28 0.80 2.91 -6.08
N ASP A 29 1.71 3.45 -5.27
CA ASP A 29 2.02 4.89 -5.20
C ASP A 29 3.40 5.10 -4.58
N PHE A 30 3.96 6.29 -4.79
CA PHE A 30 5.21 6.75 -4.19
C PHE A 30 5.16 8.25 -3.89
N ASN A 31 5.40 8.62 -2.62
CA ASN A 31 5.51 10.02 -2.19
C ASN A 31 6.77 10.25 -1.36
N MET A 32 7.48 11.35 -1.65
CA MET A 32 8.58 11.82 -0.80
C MET A 32 8.02 12.53 0.43
N ILE A 33 8.51 12.16 1.62
CA ILE A 33 8.04 12.73 2.89
C ILE A 33 9.05 13.72 3.51
N ASP A 34 10.30 13.66 3.06
CA ASP A 34 11.32 14.65 3.30
C ASP A 34 12.43 14.56 2.22
N ALA A 35 13.59 15.19 2.43
CA ALA A 35 14.69 15.19 1.46
C ALA A 35 15.36 13.82 1.23
N LYS A 36 15.18 12.86 2.14
CA LYS A 36 15.87 11.57 2.17
C LYS A 36 14.95 10.37 2.35
N HIS A 37 13.66 10.56 2.60
CA HIS A 37 12.72 9.47 2.80
C HIS A 37 11.50 9.58 1.90
N GLY A 38 10.95 8.42 1.55
CA GLY A 38 9.66 8.32 0.88
C GLY A 38 8.82 7.16 1.38
N LEU A 39 7.55 7.19 1.05
CA LEU A 39 6.58 6.13 1.26
C LEU A 39 6.28 5.45 -0.07
N VAL A 40 6.25 4.11 -0.08
CA VAL A 40 5.91 3.31 -1.26
C VAL A 40 4.83 2.31 -0.90
N ILE A 41 3.72 2.30 -1.63
CA ILE A 41 2.78 1.19 -1.56
C ILE A 41 3.32 0.04 -2.41
N GLU A 42 3.48 -1.14 -1.82
CA GLU A 42 3.76 -2.38 -2.52
C GLU A 42 2.67 -3.40 -2.22
N ARG A 43 2.13 -4.01 -3.27
CA ARG A 43 0.94 -4.87 -3.16
C ARG A 43 1.00 -6.04 -4.15
N ASP A 44 0.38 -7.15 -3.78
CA ASP A 44 0.12 -8.24 -4.71
C ASP A 44 -1.10 -7.94 -5.61
N ASN A 45 -1.38 -8.86 -6.54
CA ASN A 45 -2.55 -8.79 -7.43
C ASN A 45 -3.82 -9.43 -6.84
N GLY A 46 -3.81 -9.82 -5.56
CA GLY A 46 -4.98 -10.40 -4.90
C GLY A 46 -5.90 -9.32 -4.34
N GLU A 47 -7.17 -9.67 -4.15
CA GLU A 47 -8.15 -8.81 -3.49
C GLU A 47 -9.03 -9.63 -2.53
N GLY A 48 -9.53 -9.00 -1.48
CA GLY A 48 -10.32 -9.66 -0.45
C GLY A 48 -9.56 -10.55 0.51
N THR A 49 -10.31 -11.10 1.46
CA THR A 49 -9.80 -11.78 2.66
C THR A 49 -10.16 -13.26 2.68
N ALA A 50 -9.48 -14.02 3.54
CA ALA A 50 -9.60 -15.48 3.60
C ALA A 50 -11.04 -15.98 3.89
N ASP A 51 -11.86 -15.21 4.61
CA ASP A 51 -13.27 -15.55 4.88
C ASP A 51 -14.17 -15.49 3.63
N ARG A 52 -13.67 -14.91 2.53
CA ARG A 52 -14.33 -14.78 1.23
C ARG A 52 -13.61 -15.53 0.11
N ALA A 53 -12.60 -16.33 0.45
CA ALA A 53 -11.86 -17.14 -0.50
C ALA A 53 -12.74 -18.23 -1.12
N CYS A 54 -12.51 -18.54 -2.39
CA CYS A 54 -13.15 -19.68 -3.02
C CYS A 54 -12.68 -21.00 -2.40
N ALA A 55 -13.60 -21.93 -2.19
CA ALA A 55 -13.25 -23.30 -1.87
C ALA A 55 -12.51 -23.95 -3.05
N ALA A 56 -11.56 -24.85 -2.75
CA ALA A 56 -10.78 -25.52 -3.79
C ALA A 56 -11.69 -26.28 -4.77
N GLY A 57 -11.57 -25.96 -6.06
CA GLY A 57 -12.37 -26.57 -7.14
C GLY A 57 -13.81 -26.05 -7.27
N ALA A 58 -14.20 -25.04 -6.49
CA ALA A 58 -15.51 -24.40 -6.62
C ALA A 58 -15.52 -23.36 -7.76
N ALA A 59 -16.73 -23.01 -8.22
CA ALA A 59 -16.93 -21.86 -9.10
C ALA A 59 -16.52 -20.56 -8.39
N THR A 60 -15.95 -19.62 -9.15
CA THR A 60 -15.34 -18.39 -8.62
C THR A 60 -16.21 -17.16 -8.80
N ASP A 61 -17.48 -17.34 -9.16
CA ASP A 61 -18.43 -16.26 -9.41
C ASP A 61 -18.93 -15.58 -8.13
N LYS A 62 -18.68 -16.13 -6.94
CA LYS A 62 -19.22 -15.62 -5.66
C LYS A 62 -18.20 -15.50 -4.54
N CYS A 63 -16.92 -15.55 -4.88
CA CYS A 63 -15.80 -15.60 -3.95
C CYS A 63 -14.53 -15.11 -4.64
N PHE A 64 -13.50 -14.79 -3.86
CA PHE A 64 -12.20 -14.42 -4.40
C PHE A 64 -11.37 -15.67 -4.72
N SER A 65 -11.06 -15.85 -6.00
CA SER A 65 -10.17 -16.93 -6.47
C SER A 65 -8.70 -16.68 -6.07
N GLN A 66 -8.33 -15.41 -5.92
CA GLN A 66 -7.03 -14.96 -5.46
C GLN A 66 -7.18 -13.89 -4.38
N ILE A 67 -7.12 -14.30 -3.12
CA ILE A 67 -7.16 -13.37 -1.98
C ILE A 67 -5.89 -12.53 -1.87
N ALA A 68 -6.02 -11.33 -1.30
CA ALA A 68 -4.88 -10.51 -0.91
C ALA A 68 -4.06 -11.19 0.18
N LYS A 69 -2.74 -11.23 -0.01
CA LYS A 69 -1.75 -11.81 0.91
C LYS A 69 -0.64 -10.82 1.26
N PHE A 70 -0.46 -9.78 0.45
CA PHE A 70 0.57 -8.79 0.64
C PHE A 70 0.08 -7.40 0.23
N LYS A 71 -0.07 -6.49 1.20
CA LYS A 71 -0.37 -5.07 0.99
C LYS A 71 0.41 -4.27 2.04
N ARG A 72 1.40 -3.47 1.63
CA ARG A 72 2.26 -2.72 2.56
C ARG A 72 2.50 -1.30 2.12
N VAL A 73 2.64 -0.40 3.09
CA VAL A 73 3.31 0.89 2.90
C VAL A 73 4.71 0.77 3.48
N TYR A 74 5.74 0.87 2.64
CA TYR A 74 7.13 0.92 3.06
C TYR A 74 7.59 2.35 3.27
N LYS A 75 8.35 2.60 4.34
CA LYS A 75 9.25 3.76 4.41
C LYS A 75 10.59 3.35 3.82
N ILE A 76 11.07 4.13 2.86
CA ILE A 76 12.38 3.93 2.22
C ILE A 76 13.31 5.11 2.48
N ALA A 77 14.62 4.85 2.45
CA ALA A 77 15.65 5.86 2.63
C ALA A 77 16.60 5.96 1.40
N PHE A 78 16.94 7.20 1.09
CA PHE A 78 17.89 7.61 0.06
C PHE A 78 19.13 8.22 0.71
N SER A 79 20.29 7.89 0.18
CA SER A 79 21.56 8.45 0.61
C SER A 79 22.55 8.57 -0.56
N ASP A 80 23.63 9.32 -0.38
CA ASP A 80 24.65 9.41 -1.43
C ASP A 80 25.39 8.08 -1.62
N GLU A 81 25.45 7.26 -0.56
CA GLU A 81 26.09 5.95 -0.56
C GLU A 81 25.31 4.89 -1.36
N ASN A 82 23.99 5.08 -1.52
CA ASN A 82 23.12 4.16 -2.26
C ASN A 82 22.71 4.66 -3.66
N VAL A 83 23.28 5.76 -4.14
CA VAL A 83 23.13 6.17 -5.54
C VAL A 83 23.57 5.04 -6.48
N GLY A 84 22.72 4.69 -7.44
CA GLY A 84 22.91 3.59 -8.39
C GLY A 84 22.66 2.19 -7.80
N LYS A 85 22.24 2.09 -6.53
CA LYS A 85 21.99 0.84 -5.81
C LYS A 85 20.53 0.74 -5.35
N PRO A 86 20.11 -0.38 -4.76
CA PRO A 86 18.83 -0.47 -4.07
C PRO A 86 18.66 0.60 -2.99
N VAL A 87 17.45 1.18 -2.90
CA VAL A 87 17.04 1.97 -1.73
C VAL A 87 16.97 1.07 -0.50
N GLU A 88 17.13 1.66 0.68
CA GLU A 88 16.94 0.94 1.93
C GLU A 88 15.46 0.94 2.30
N LYS A 89 14.87 -0.25 2.54
CA LYS A 89 13.54 -0.39 3.15
C LYS A 89 13.72 -0.36 4.67
N VAL A 90 13.36 0.76 5.31
CA VAL A 90 13.59 1.01 6.75
C VAL A 90 12.55 0.29 7.60
N SER A 91 11.28 0.43 7.24
CA SER A 91 10.15 -0.10 7.99
C SER A 91 8.89 -0.15 7.11
N TYR A 92 7.81 -0.77 7.60
CA TYR A 92 6.55 -0.86 6.87
C TYR A 92 5.32 -0.90 7.78
N ILE A 93 4.18 -0.56 7.19
CA ILE A 93 2.83 -0.83 7.71
C ILE A 93 2.20 -1.94 6.89
N ASP A 94 1.67 -2.97 7.56
CA ASP A 94 0.91 -4.05 6.94
C ASP A 94 -0.57 -3.67 6.84
N LEU A 95 -1.03 -3.39 5.62
CA LEU A 95 -2.40 -2.96 5.35
C LEU A 95 -3.41 -4.11 5.45
N LEU A 96 -2.96 -5.36 5.57
CA LEU A 96 -3.84 -6.50 5.87
C LEU A 96 -3.96 -6.78 7.38
N ASN A 97 -3.30 -5.99 8.23
CA ASN A 97 -3.26 -6.22 9.67
C ASN A 97 -3.29 -4.90 10.48
N ILE A 98 -4.28 -4.06 10.22
CA ILE A 98 -4.42 -2.75 10.86
C ILE A 98 -5.18 -2.90 12.17
N LYS A 99 -4.54 -2.58 13.30
CA LYS A 99 -5.20 -2.58 14.60
C LYS A 99 -6.19 -1.42 14.70
N ASP A 100 -7.35 -1.67 15.31
CA ASP A 100 -8.36 -0.65 15.59
C ASP A 100 -8.64 -0.52 17.10
N PRO A 101 -7.67 -0.04 17.90
CA PRO A 101 -7.79 -0.02 19.35
C PRO A 101 -8.89 0.92 19.87
N GLN A 102 -9.33 1.87 19.04
CA GLN A 102 -10.35 2.86 19.37
C GLN A 102 -11.72 2.53 18.76
N ASN A 103 -11.86 1.40 18.05
CA ASN A 103 -13.08 0.96 17.37
C ASN A 103 -13.64 2.02 16.39
N LEU A 104 -12.75 2.61 15.58
CA LEU A 104 -13.09 3.64 14.60
C LEU A 104 -13.50 3.07 13.24
N ALA A 105 -13.19 1.81 12.95
CA ALA A 105 -13.49 1.19 11.67
C ALA A 105 -14.99 1.21 11.38
N ARG A 106 -15.36 1.69 10.20
CA ARG A 106 -16.75 1.68 9.70
C ARG A 106 -17.08 0.42 8.90
N LYS A 107 -16.07 -0.39 8.61
CA LYS A 107 -16.18 -1.67 7.92
C LYS A 107 -15.96 -2.82 8.93
N PRO A 108 -16.55 -4.00 8.71
CA PRO A 108 -16.30 -5.15 9.56
C PRO A 108 -14.81 -5.50 9.64
N LEU A 109 -14.37 -5.91 10.82
CA LEU A 109 -13.01 -6.40 11.05
C LEU A 109 -12.89 -7.88 10.63
N ASN A 110 -11.72 -8.28 10.15
CA ASN A 110 -11.37 -9.69 9.94
C ASN A 110 -10.48 -10.13 11.10
N ASN A 111 -10.92 -11.09 11.90
CA ASN A 111 -10.15 -11.60 13.06
C ASN A 111 -9.67 -10.50 14.03
N GLY A 112 -10.49 -9.45 14.22
CA GLY A 112 -10.20 -8.36 15.16
C GLY A 112 -9.30 -7.25 14.61
N VAL A 113 -8.96 -7.25 13.32
CA VAL A 113 -8.21 -6.18 12.66
C VAL A 113 -8.94 -5.65 11.43
N LEU A 114 -8.69 -4.38 11.12
CA LEU A 114 -9.11 -3.81 9.85
C LEU A 114 -8.16 -4.29 8.76
N THR A 115 -8.72 -4.73 7.64
CA THR A 115 -7.97 -5.09 6.45
C THR A 115 -8.24 -4.04 5.38
N PHE A 116 -7.25 -3.75 4.54
CA PHE A 116 -7.38 -2.90 3.35
C PHE A 116 -7.02 -3.75 2.11
N PRO A 117 -7.85 -4.76 1.77
CA PRO A 117 -7.45 -5.86 0.88
C PRO A 117 -7.72 -5.51 -0.59
N PHE A 118 -7.41 -4.26 -0.97
CA PHE A 118 -7.77 -3.74 -2.28
C PHE A 118 -6.74 -4.07 -3.36
N PHE A 119 -7.22 -4.22 -4.60
CA PHE A 119 -6.34 -4.35 -5.77
C PHE A 119 -5.64 -3.02 -6.10
N THR A 120 -6.38 -1.92 -6.04
CA THR A 120 -6.01 -0.56 -6.50
C THR A 120 -5.81 0.40 -5.31
N ILE A 121 -4.90 0.04 -4.42
CA ILE A 121 -4.37 0.97 -3.42
C ILE A 121 -3.41 1.93 -4.13
N GLU A 122 -3.85 3.14 -4.40
CA GLU A 122 -3.17 4.06 -5.34
C GLU A 122 -2.80 5.41 -4.72
N ASN A 123 -3.05 5.61 -3.42
CA ASN A 123 -2.68 6.85 -2.76
C ASN A 123 -2.05 6.58 -1.39
N VAL A 124 -0.91 7.21 -1.12
CA VAL A 124 -0.35 7.38 0.22
C VAL A 124 0.26 8.76 0.39
N ASP A 125 -0.07 9.46 1.46
CA ASP A 125 0.57 10.75 1.78
C ASP A 125 0.63 10.99 3.30
N VAL A 126 1.48 11.92 3.73
CA VAL A 126 1.58 12.37 5.12
C VAL A 126 0.54 13.46 5.37
N VAL A 127 -0.26 13.29 6.42
CA VAL A 127 -1.26 14.29 6.82
C VAL A 127 -0.69 15.21 7.91
N ASP A 128 0.03 14.63 8.87
CA ASP A 128 0.71 15.36 9.94
C ASP A 128 1.89 14.55 10.51
N ALA A 129 2.45 15.00 11.63
CA ALA A 129 3.63 14.37 12.26
C ALA A 129 3.43 12.90 12.68
N ASN A 130 2.19 12.45 12.84
CA ASN A 130 1.87 11.08 13.27
C ASN A 130 1.09 10.31 12.21
N HIS A 131 0.37 10.99 11.31
CA HIS A 131 -0.61 10.33 10.46
C HIS A 131 -0.22 10.27 8.99
N ILE A 132 -0.55 9.15 8.36
CA ILE A 132 -0.63 9.01 6.90
C ILE A 132 -2.06 8.75 6.47
N ILE A 133 -2.40 9.18 5.26
CA ILE A 133 -3.61 8.77 4.56
C ILE A 133 -3.27 7.69 3.55
N VAL A 134 -4.13 6.68 3.43
CA VAL A 134 -4.06 5.63 2.38
C VAL A 134 -5.39 5.58 1.66
N GLY A 135 -5.36 5.56 0.32
CA GLY A 135 -6.55 5.57 -0.53
C GLY A 135 -6.66 4.34 -1.44
N ASN A 136 -7.89 3.89 -1.63
CA ASN A 136 -8.30 2.95 -2.66
C ASN A 136 -9.05 3.71 -3.77
N ASP A 137 -8.58 3.60 -5.02
CA ASP A 137 -9.38 3.90 -6.20
C ASP A 137 -10.19 2.65 -6.53
N ASN A 138 -11.52 2.72 -6.58
CA ASN A 138 -12.34 1.55 -6.83
C ASN A 138 -12.26 0.99 -8.27
N ASN A 139 -11.53 1.65 -9.16
CA ASN A 139 -11.28 1.24 -10.54
C ASN A 139 -12.56 0.74 -11.25
N PHE A 140 -13.65 1.48 -11.05
CA PHE A 140 -14.98 1.07 -11.47
C PHE A 140 -15.05 0.79 -12.98
N PRO A 141 -15.67 -0.31 -13.44
CA PRO A 141 -16.43 -1.32 -12.66
C PRO A 141 -15.65 -2.62 -12.35
N LEU A 142 -14.31 -2.58 -12.32
CA LEU A 142 -13.48 -3.78 -12.47
C LEU A 142 -13.02 -4.43 -11.15
N SER A 143 -13.24 -3.80 -9.99
CA SER A 143 -12.80 -4.33 -8.68
C SER A 143 -13.94 -4.45 -7.67
N SER A 144 -13.84 -5.46 -6.81
CA SER A 144 -14.84 -5.78 -5.77
C SER A 144 -14.27 -6.00 -4.37
N SER A 145 -12.94 -6.11 -4.26
CA SER A 145 -12.06 -6.24 -3.10
C SER A 145 -12.65 -6.65 -1.76
N ARG A 146 -13.62 -5.96 -1.16
CA ARG A 146 -14.21 -6.38 0.13
C ARG A 146 -15.33 -7.42 -0.01
N GLN A 147 -16.18 -7.32 -1.03
CA GLN A 147 -17.37 -8.17 -1.19
C GLN A 147 -17.47 -8.69 -2.63
N PRO A 148 -17.47 -10.01 -2.86
CA PRO A 148 -17.58 -10.56 -4.20
C PRO A 148 -18.84 -10.06 -4.93
N ASN A 149 -18.66 -9.55 -6.15
CA ASN A 149 -19.73 -9.00 -7.03
C ASN A 149 -20.38 -7.70 -6.56
N GLU A 150 -19.78 -7.01 -5.61
CA GLU A 150 -20.14 -5.64 -5.25
C GLU A 150 -18.99 -4.75 -5.69
N ALA A 151 -19.29 -3.64 -6.37
CA ALA A 151 -18.23 -2.70 -6.74
C ALA A 151 -17.62 -2.09 -5.46
N ASP A 152 -16.30 -1.93 -5.44
CA ASP A 152 -15.65 -1.33 -4.28
C ASP A 152 -16.06 0.12 -4.04
N ASP A 153 -15.97 0.52 -2.78
CA ASP A 153 -15.99 1.93 -2.41
C ASP A 153 -14.65 2.59 -2.77
N ASN A 154 -14.71 3.86 -3.16
CA ASN A 154 -13.55 4.73 -2.96
C ASN A 154 -13.39 4.94 -1.44
N GLU A 155 -12.29 4.43 -0.89
CA GLU A 155 -12.08 4.37 0.56
C GLU A 155 -10.78 5.09 0.93
N PHE A 156 -10.85 5.95 1.94
CA PHE A 156 -9.67 6.55 2.56
C PHE A 156 -9.61 6.13 4.03
N ILE A 157 -8.42 5.75 4.48
CA ILE A 157 -8.11 5.50 5.88
C ILE A 157 -7.03 6.46 6.35
N LEU A 158 -7.20 6.98 7.57
CA LEU A 158 -6.17 7.75 8.27
C LEU A 158 -5.53 6.85 9.32
N LEU A 159 -4.22 6.64 9.23
CA LEU A 159 -3.47 5.74 10.11
C LEU A 159 -2.54 6.55 11.00
N ASP A 160 -2.61 6.33 12.31
CA ASP A 160 -1.56 6.78 13.24
C ASP A 160 -0.35 5.84 13.13
N VAL A 161 0.73 6.37 12.58
CA VAL A 161 1.98 5.68 12.22
C VAL A 161 3.18 6.46 12.74
N LYS A 162 3.04 7.14 13.89
CA LYS A 162 4.12 7.94 14.50
C LYS A 162 5.49 7.24 14.51
N GLU A 163 5.52 5.96 14.88
CA GLU A 163 6.76 5.19 14.91
C GLU A 163 7.41 5.05 13.52
N LEU A 164 6.61 4.88 12.46
CA LEU A 164 7.10 4.84 11.08
C LEU A 164 7.71 6.20 10.69
N LEU A 165 7.02 7.31 10.99
CA LEU A 165 7.43 8.64 10.54
C LEU A 165 8.62 9.21 11.33
N SER A 166 8.71 8.91 12.63
CA SER A 166 9.75 9.43 13.53
C SER A 166 11.12 8.73 13.45
N GLN A 167 11.19 7.59 12.74
CA GLN A 167 12.44 6.84 12.51
C GLN A 167 13.43 7.56 11.60
#